data_AF-A0A4U0SGZ6-F1
#
_entry.id   AF-A0A4U0SGZ6-F1
#
_cell.length_a   1.000
_cell.length_b   1.000
_cell.length_c   1.000
_cell.angle_alpha   90.00
_cell.angle_beta   90.00
_cell.angle_gamma   90.00
#
_symmetry.space_group_name_H-M   'P 1'
#
loop_
_entity.id
_entity.type
_entity.pdbx_description
1 polymer ?
#
loop_
_entity_poly.entity_id
_entity_poly.type
_entity_poly.pdbx_seq_one_letter_code
_entity_poly.pdbx_strand_id
1 'polypeptide(L)'
;MKPDGAEVIAVDAHGRPALLRRRIGAGWIVLPTYPHNLVAATPGANPGNTPRLYAALAEAAGVRRAVRVDDRRVAAGTLLHDDGRRFVVIISQSEAPLTVKPVTLGGQLADLATGEPVDGVEPAPYGVRVLGLDESPSGE
;
A
#
# COMPACT_ATOMS: atom_id res chain seq x y z
N MET A 1 -15.24 -22.43 -15.59
CA MET A 1 -15.16 -21.32 -16.56
C MET A 1 -13.73 -21.22 -17.05
N LYS A 2 -13.50 -21.26 -18.37
CA LYS A 2 -12.17 -21.08 -18.98
C LYS A 2 -12.09 -19.63 -19.49
N PRO A 3 -11.06 -18.85 -19.13
CA PRO A 3 -10.93 -17.47 -19.62
C PRO A 3 -10.73 -17.44 -21.14
N ASP A 4 -11.44 -16.55 -21.84
CA ASP A 4 -11.29 -16.36 -23.29
C ASP A 4 -10.22 -15.29 -23.59
N GLY A 5 -9.02 -15.76 -23.97
CA GLY A 5 -7.88 -14.91 -24.30
C GLY A 5 -7.30 -14.08 -23.15
N ALA A 6 -7.73 -14.34 -21.91
CA ALA A 6 -7.24 -13.68 -20.71
C ALA A 6 -6.36 -14.63 -19.87
N GLU A 7 -5.35 -14.07 -19.25
CA GLU A 7 -4.44 -14.75 -18.32
C GLU A 7 -5.02 -14.76 -16.90
N VAL A 8 -4.87 -15.88 -16.18
CA VAL A 8 -5.21 -15.95 -14.76
C VAL A 8 -4.00 -15.47 -13.95
N ILE A 9 -4.14 -14.32 -13.29
CA ILE A 9 -3.06 -13.75 -12.46
C ILE A 9 -3.26 -14.00 -10.96
N ALA A 10 -4.46 -14.43 -10.55
CA ALA A 10 -4.73 -14.92 -9.19
C ALA A 10 -5.88 -15.93 -9.16
N VAL A 11 -5.82 -16.88 -8.23
CA VAL A 11 -6.89 -17.87 -7.94
C VAL A 11 -7.36 -17.76 -6.49
N ASP A 12 -8.60 -18.18 -6.22
CA ASP A 12 -9.14 -18.30 -4.86
C ASP A 12 -8.71 -19.60 -4.16
N ALA A 13 -9.16 -19.80 -2.92
CA ALA A 13 -8.86 -20.97 -2.10
C ALA A 13 -9.34 -22.31 -2.70
N HIS A 14 -10.26 -22.26 -3.68
CA HIS A 14 -10.78 -23.44 -4.38
C HIS A 14 -10.18 -23.59 -5.78
N GLY A 15 -9.12 -22.83 -6.10
CA GLY A 15 -8.43 -22.87 -7.40
C GLY A 15 -9.20 -22.20 -8.54
N ARG A 16 -10.25 -21.42 -8.25
CA ARG A 16 -11.04 -20.75 -9.29
C ARG A 16 -10.39 -19.40 -9.64
N PRO A 17 -10.42 -18.96 -10.91
CA PRO A 17 -9.86 -17.66 -11.29
C PRO A 17 -10.51 -16.49 -10.52
N ALA A 18 -9.68 -15.73 -9.78
CA ALA A 18 -10.09 -14.59 -8.98
C ALA A 18 -9.75 -13.25 -9.66
N LEU A 19 -8.62 -13.20 -10.38
CA LEU A 19 -8.22 -12.07 -11.21
C LEU A 19 -7.82 -12.55 -12.60
N LEU A 20 -8.35 -11.88 -13.61
CA LEU A 20 -8.01 -12.10 -15.01
C LEU A 20 -7.34 -10.86 -15.59
N ARG A 21 -6.32 -11.04 -16.42
CA ARG A 21 -5.64 -9.97 -17.15
C ARG A 21 -5.78 -10.20 -18.66
N ARG A 22 -6.16 -9.17 -19.42
CA ARG A 22 -6.15 -9.21 -20.88
C ARG A 22 -5.36 -8.02 -21.42
N ARG A 23 -4.38 -8.31 -22.28
CA ARG A 23 -3.58 -7.27 -22.96
C ARG A 23 -4.41 -6.63 -24.08
N ILE A 24 -4.42 -5.31 -24.14
CA ILE A 24 -5.13 -4.52 -25.16
C ILE A 24 -4.18 -3.40 -25.62
N GLY A 25 -3.68 -3.51 -26.85
CA GLY A 25 -2.61 -2.64 -27.35
C GLY A 25 -1.37 -2.70 -26.46
N ALA A 26 -0.87 -1.53 -26.05
CA ALA A 26 0.25 -1.40 -25.11
C ALA A 26 -0.14 -1.56 -23.63
N GLY A 27 -1.45 -1.60 -23.32
CA GLY A 27 -1.96 -1.69 -21.96
C GLY A 27 -2.61 -3.03 -21.64
N TRP A 28 -3.30 -3.08 -20.52
CA TRP A 28 -4.07 -4.26 -20.11
C TRP A 28 -5.31 -3.86 -19.30
N ILE A 29 -6.29 -4.76 -19.29
CA ILE A 29 -7.49 -4.68 -18.46
C ILE A 29 -7.40 -5.81 -17.44
N VAL A 30 -7.68 -5.50 -16.17
CA VAL A 30 -7.88 -6.50 -15.11
C VAL A 30 -9.35 -6.61 -14.77
N LEU A 31 -9.86 -7.83 -14.78
CA LEU A 31 -11.20 -8.18 -14.34
C LEU A 31 -11.12 -8.97 -13.03
N PRO A 32 -11.58 -8.40 -11.91
CA PRO A 32 -11.91 -9.17 -10.72
C PRO A 32 -13.23 -9.91 -10.95
N THR A 33 -13.22 -11.23 -10.76
CA THR A 33 -14.40 -12.09 -11.00
C THR A 33 -15.37 -12.12 -9.82
N TYR A 34 -14.99 -11.49 -8.70
CA TYR A 34 -15.80 -11.37 -7.50
C TYR A 34 -16.05 -9.91 -7.17
N PRO A 35 -17.28 -9.55 -6.73
CA PRO A 35 -17.64 -8.20 -6.33
C PRO A 35 -17.11 -7.86 -4.93
N HIS A 36 -15.79 -7.95 -4.73
CA HIS A 36 -15.11 -7.69 -3.46
C HIS A 36 -15.37 -6.28 -2.90
N ASN A 37 -15.75 -5.33 -3.75
CA ASN A 37 -16.06 -3.95 -3.38
C ASN A 37 -17.53 -3.75 -2.95
N LEU A 38 -18.44 -4.60 -3.43
CA LEU A 38 -19.89 -4.44 -3.15
C LEU A 38 -20.30 -5.05 -1.80
N VAL A 39 -19.42 -5.83 -1.18
CA VAL A 39 -19.61 -6.38 0.18
C VAL A 39 -18.97 -5.51 1.27
N ALA A 40 -18.31 -4.40 0.93
CA ALA A 40 -17.68 -3.51 1.92
C ALA A 40 -18.66 -2.88 2.92
N ALA A 41 -19.96 -2.84 2.57
CA ALA A 41 -21.02 -2.33 3.45
C ALA A 41 -21.50 -3.34 4.50
N THR A 42 -21.06 -4.61 4.43
CA THR A 42 -21.50 -5.66 5.36
C THR A 42 -20.38 -5.95 6.36
N PRO A 43 -20.61 -5.75 7.68
CA PRO A 43 -19.65 -6.10 8.71
C PRO A 43 -19.20 -7.57 8.56
N GLY A 44 -17.89 -7.81 8.56
CA GLY A 44 -17.33 -9.15 8.42
C GLY A 44 -17.40 -9.76 7.02
N ALA A 45 -17.93 -9.06 6.00
CA ALA A 45 -17.96 -9.54 4.62
C ALA A 45 -16.65 -9.29 3.85
N ASN A 46 -15.70 -8.63 4.50
CA ASN A 46 -14.28 -8.64 4.12
C ASN A 46 -13.44 -9.41 5.16
N PRO A 47 -13.67 -10.73 5.40
CA PRO A 47 -12.84 -11.52 6.29
C PRO A 47 -11.50 -11.92 5.61
N GLY A 48 -11.23 -11.39 4.42
CA GLY A 48 -10.26 -11.91 3.48
C GLY A 48 -9.02 -11.04 3.26
N ASN A 49 -8.06 -11.64 2.56
CA ASN A 49 -6.75 -11.08 2.25
C ASN A 49 -6.79 -9.96 1.17
N THR A 50 -7.84 -9.15 1.15
CA THR A 50 -8.09 -8.07 0.17
C THR A 50 -6.90 -7.09 0.04
N PRO A 51 -6.20 -6.71 1.14
CA PRO A 51 -4.96 -5.93 1.01
C PRO A 51 -3.88 -6.61 0.15
N ARG A 52 -3.75 -7.94 0.21
CA ARG A 52 -2.79 -8.69 -0.62
C ARG A 52 -3.20 -8.71 -2.09
N LEU A 53 -4.50 -8.76 -2.37
CA LEU A 53 -5.02 -8.68 -3.73
C LEU A 53 -4.68 -7.32 -4.37
N TYR A 54 -4.95 -6.23 -3.66
CA TYR A 54 -4.61 -4.89 -4.10
C TYR A 54 -3.10 -4.65 -4.13
N ALA A 55 -2.33 -5.26 -3.23
CA ALA A 55 -0.87 -5.22 -3.28
C ALA A 55 -0.33 -5.91 -4.55
N ALA A 56 -0.84 -7.10 -4.89
CA ALA A 56 -0.47 -7.81 -6.12
C ALA A 56 -0.89 -7.06 -7.38
N LEU A 57 -2.06 -6.41 -7.38
CA LEU A 57 -2.48 -5.55 -8.48
C LEU A 57 -1.56 -4.33 -8.63
N ALA A 58 -1.19 -3.69 -7.52
CA ALA A 58 -0.26 -2.58 -7.52
C ALA A 58 1.12 -2.99 -8.06
N GLU A 59 1.61 -4.17 -7.68
CA GLU A 59 2.85 -4.75 -8.20
C GLU A 59 2.74 -5.03 -9.70
N ALA A 60 1.68 -5.70 -10.15
CA ALA A 60 1.45 -5.97 -11.57
C ALA A 60 1.31 -4.69 -12.41
N ALA A 61 0.86 -3.59 -11.79
CA ALA A 61 0.76 -2.27 -12.40
C ALA A 61 2.02 -1.41 -12.27
N GLY A 62 3.08 -1.90 -11.61
CA GLY A 62 4.32 -1.14 -11.43
C GLY A 62 4.13 0.10 -10.55
N VAL A 63 3.14 0.10 -9.65
CA VAL A 63 2.89 1.20 -8.71
C VAL A 63 4.06 1.30 -7.75
N ARG A 64 4.83 2.38 -7.87
CA ARG A 64 5.92 2.73 -6.97
C ARG A 64 5.39 3.60 -5.84
N ARG A 65 5.36 3.05 -4.62
CA ARG A 65 5.00 3.79 -3.41
C ARG A 65 6.27 4.39 -2.81
N ALA A 66 6.28 5.71 -2.59
CA ALA A 66 7.41 6.39 -1.96
C ALA A 66 7.66 5.92 -0.52
N VAL A 67 6.61 5.47 0.18
CA VAL A 67 6.70 4.85 1.51
C VAL A 67 5.76 3.66 1.60
N ARG A 68 6.17 2.61 2.31
CA ARG A 68 5.37 1.42 2.61
C ARG A 68 5.57 1.00 4.07
N VAL A 69 4.50 0.53 4.70
CA VAL A 69 4.56 -0.16 6.00
C VAL A 69 3.94 -1.54 5.80
N ASP A 70 4.58 -2.58 6.32
CA ASP A 70 4.15 -3.97 6.12
C ASP A 70 3.01 -4.41 7.05
N ASP A 71 2.88 -3.75 8.21
CA ASP A 71 1.76 -3.97 9.12
C ASP A 71 0.47 -3.36 8.57
N ARG A 72 -0.54 -4.19 8.34
CA ARG A 72 -1.83 -3.81 7.73
C ARG A 72 -2.66 -2.89 8.61
N ARG A 73 -2.36 -2.85 9.92
CA ARG A 73 -3.01 -1.93 10.85
C ARG A 73 -2.47 -0.52 10.69
N VAL A 74 -1.47 -0.30 9.84
CA VAL A 74 -0.86 1.01 9.61
C VAL A 74 -1.04 1.42 8.15
N ALA A 75 -1.65 2.58 7.93
CA ALA A 75 -1.66 3.23 6.63
C ALA A 75 -0.46 4.18 6.52
N ALA A 76 0.15 4.24 5.34
CA ALA A 76 1.26 5.15 5.06
C ALA A 76 1.04 5.81 3.69
N GLY A 77 1.34 7.11 3.62
CA GLY A 77 1.25 7.89 2.40
C GLY A 77 2.16 9.10 2.44
N THR A 78 2.31 9.75 1.29
CA THR A 78 3.12 10.98 1.17
C THR A 78 2.24 12.18 0.87
N LEU A 79 2.60 13.32 1.47
CA LEU A 79 2.09 14.64 1.10
C LEU A 79 3.24 15.44 0.50
N LEU A 80 2.98 16.13 -0.60
CA LEU A 80 3.86 17.13 -1.17
C LEU A 80 3.32 18.50 -0.79
N HIS A 81 4.15 19.32 -0.17
CA HIS A 81 3.80 20.70 0.14
C HIS A 81 4.21 21.62 -1.02
N ASP A 82 3.55 22.76 -1.17
CA ASP A 82 3.73 23.67 -2.30
C ASP A 82 5.16 24.25 -2.40
N ASP A 83 5.88 24.29 -1.27
CA ASP A 83 7.30 24.67 -1.21
C ASP A 83 8.27 23.54 -1.60
N GLY A 84 7.75 22.40 -2.06
CA GLY A 84 8.52 21.24 -2.51
C GLY A 84 8.89 20.24 -1.43
N ARG A 85 8.66 20.55 -0.14
CA ARG A 85 8.92 19.58 0.94
C ARG A 85 7.98 18.39 0.85
N ARG A 86 8.52 17.21 1.18
CA ARG A 86 7.76 15.96 1.22
C ARG A 86 7.60 15.51 2.66
N PHE A 87 6.39 15.07 2.98
CA PHE A 87 6.03 14.54 4.28
C PHE A 87 5.51 13.12 4.13
N VAL A 88 5.81 12.28 5.11
CA VAL A 88 5.23 10.96 5.26
C VAL A 88 4.23 10.99 6.40
N VAL A 89 3.00 10.56 6.12
CA VAL A 89 1.93 10.43 7.10
C VAL A 89 1.74 8.95 7.40
N ILE A 90 1.83 8.60 8.69
CA ILE A 90 1.64 7.25 9.22
C ILE A 90 0.45 7.28 10.16
N ILE A 91 -0.54 6.42 9.89
CA ILE A 91 -1.80 6.36 10.65
C ILE A 91 -1.95 4.96 11.21
N SER A 92 -2.05 4.83 12.53
CA SER A 92 -2.39 3.58 13.21
C SER A 92 -3.91 3.38 13.22
N GLN A 93 -4.34 2.16 12.94
CA GLN A 93 -5.71 1.67 13.11
C GLN A 93 -5.79 0.63 14.24
N SER A 94 -4.77 0.59 15.10
CA SER A 94 -4.65 -0.35 16.21
C SER A 94 -5.05 0.32 17.53
N GLU A 95 -5.81 -0.39 18.36
CA GLU A 95 -6.06 -0.04 19.76
C GLU A 95 -4.88 -0.31 20.69
N ALA A 96 -3.95 -1.18 20.26
CA ALA A 96 -2.73 -1.49 21.00
C ALA A 96 -1.53 -0.71 20.42
N PRO A 97 -0.52 -0.39 21.25
CA PRO A 97 0.75 0.16 20.78
C PRO A 97 1.40 -0.72 19.71
N LEU A 98 2.03 -0.08 18.72
CA LEU A 98 2.75 -0.75 17.64
C LEU A 98 4.06 -0.04 17.37
N THR A 99 5.10 -0.82 17.09
CA THR A 99 6.36 -0.33 16.52
C THR A 99 6.44 -0.81 15.09
N VAL A 100 6.55 0.11 14.13
CA VAL A 100 6.67 -0.21 12.71
C VAL A 100 7.93 0.41 12.12
N LYS A 101 8.48 -0.24 11.09
CA LYS A 101 9.60 0.27 10.30
C LYS A 101 9.11 0.58 8.89
N PRO A 102 8.87 1.86 8.56
CA PRO A 102 8.53 2.24 7.20
C PRO A 102 9.70 1.98 6.25
N VAL A 103 9.39 1.56 5.04
CA VAL A 103 10.35 1.40 3.95
C VAL A 103 10.12 2.52 2.95
N THR A 104 11.15 3.30 2.65
CA THR A 104 11.12 4.38 1.65
C THR A 104 11.70 3.91 0.32
N LEU A 105 11.13 4.40 -0.79
CA LEU A 105 11.67 4.21 -2.12
C LEU A 105 12.51 5.44 -2.51
N GLY A 106 13.61 5.63 -1.77
CA GLY A 106 14.46 6.82 -1.83
C GLY A 106 14.11 7.82 -0.73
N GLY A 107 15.14 8.52 -0.24
CA GLY A 107 15.00 9.44 0.88
C GLY A 107 15.07 8.77 2.25
N GLN A 108 15.39 9.57 3.25
CA GLN A 108 15.40 9.17 4.65
C GLN A 108 14.28 9.89 5.40
N LEU A 109 13.63 9.18 6.32
CA LEU A 109 12.64 9.80 7.19
C LEU A 109 13.34 10.62 8.25
N ALA A 110 12.80 11.80 8.54
CA ALA A 110 13.31 12.70 9.57
C ALA A 110 12.18 13.13 10.53
N ASP A 111 12.51 13.31 11.80
CA ASP A 111 11.60 13.93 12.75
C ASP A 111 11.41 15.42 12.40
N LEU A 112 10.18 15.91 12.44
CA LEU A 112 9.87 17.28 12.02
C LEU A 112 10.37 18.36 12.97
N ALA A 113 10.54 18.03 14.25
CA ALA A 113 10.99 18.98 15.25
C ALA A 113 12.51 19.04 15.34
N THR A 114 13.18 17.89 15.22
CA THR A 114 14.64 17.80 15.40
C THR A 114 15.43 17.68 14.10
N GLY A 115 14.80 17.23 13.01
CA GLY A 115 15.49 16.89 11.76
C GLY A 115 16.30 15.59 11.83
N GLU A 116 16.26 14.89 12.97
CA GLU A 116 17.04 13.67 13.16
C GLU A 116 16.43 12.50 12.37
N PRO A 117 17.26 11.59 11.83
CA PRO A 117 16.77 10.42 11.12
C PRO A 117 15.88 9.49 11.96
N VAL A 118 14.87 8.91 11.31
CA VAL A 118 13.88 8.02 11.93
C VAL A 118 13.80 6.69 11.17
N ASP A 119 14.27 5.61 11.80
CA ASP A 119 14.18 4.25 11.24
C ASP A 119 12.96 3.45 11.70
N GLY A 120 12.29 3.93 12.76
CA GLY A 120 11.17 3.25 13.40
C GLY A 120 10.19 4.25 13.99
N VAL A 121 8.91 3.90 13.95
CA VAL A 121 7.83 4.77 14.38
C VAL A 121 6.91 4.02 15.32
N GLU A 122 6.59 4.70 16.42
CA GLU A 122 5.64 4.23 17.42
C GLU A 122 4.44 5.18 17.44
N PRO A 123 3.46 4.99 16.55
CA PRO A 123 2.21 5.73 16.64
C PRO A 123 1.46 5.26 17.89
N ALA A 124 0.88 6.22 18.62
CA ALA A 124 -0.09 5.91 19.68
C ALA A 124 -1.25 5.07 19.11
N PRO A 125 -2.03 4.37 19.96
CA PRO A 125 -3.29 3.76 19.55
C PRO A 125 -4.17 4.75 18.78
N TYR A 126 -4.60 4.36 17.58
CA TYR A 126 -5.33 5.23 16.63
C TYR A 126 -4.65 6.58 16.30
N GLY A 127 -3.35 6.67 16.55
CA GLY A 127 -2.56 7.89 16.43
C GLY A 127 -2.06 8.14 15.02
N VAL A 128 -1.62 9.38 14.80
CA VAL A 128 -1.02 9.85 13.56
C VAL A 128 0.40 10.35 13.84
N ARG A 129 1.34 10.00 12.97
CA ARG A 129 2.70 10.54 12.95
C ARG A 129 2.97 11.16 11.58
N VAL A 130 3.57 12.34 11.59
CA VAL A 130 4.04 13.02 10.38
C VAL A 130 5.55 13.18 10.49
N LEU A 131 6.26 12.79 9.43
CA LEU A 131 7.71 12.81 9.33
C LEU A 131 8.12 13.57 8.07
N GLY A 132 9.29 14.18 8.07
CA GLY A 132 9.93 14.66 6.85
C GLY A 132 10.39 13.47 6.00
N LEU A 133 10.43 13.66 4.68
CA LEU A 133 11.08 12.76 3.74
C LEU A 133 12.16 13.55 2.99
N ASP A 134 13.37 13.50 3.54
CA ASP A 134 14.52 14.18 2.96
C ASP A 134 15.10 13.31 1.84
N GLU A 135 15.43 13.91 0.70
CA GLU A 135 16.08 13.14 -0.36
C GLU A 135 17.46 12.67 0.13
N SER A 136 17.71 11.36 0.03
CA SER A 136 19.05 10.85 0.25
C SER A 136 19.94 11.48 -0.82
N PRO A 137 21.16 11.94 -0.49
CA PRO A 137 22.07 12.40 -1.51
C PRO A 137 22.21 11.26 -2.52
N SER A 138 21.86 11.55 -3.77
CA SER A 138 22.00 10.61 -4.86
C SER A 138 23.49 10.26 -4.91
N GLY A 139 23.85 9.02 -4.55
CA GLY A 139 25.21 8.56 -4.74
C GLY A 139 25.52 8.62 -6.22
N GLU A 140 26.48 9.47 -6.59
CA GLU A 140 27.19 9.41 -7.88
C GLU A 140 27.92 8.07 -8.04
#